data_AF-A0A538KQ26-F1
#
_entry.id   AF-A0A538KQ26-F1
#
_cell.length_a   1.000
_cell.length_b   1.000
_cell.length_c   1.000
_cell.angle_alpha   90.00
_cell.angle_beta   90.00
_cell.angle_gamma   90.00
#
_symmetry.space_group_name_H-M   'P 1'
#
loop_
_entity.id
_entity.type
_entity.pdbx_description
1 polymer ?
#
loop_
_entity_poly.entity_id
_entity_poly.type
_entity_poly.pdbx_seq_one_letter_code
_entity_poly.pdbx_strand_id
1 'polypeptide(L)'
;MSCVEVASVINRGELRRYLERVDGRWRLEGALLGGARVADECGAPPQRERGPEFVVILVSSAYDGMPWLERVYQAGSLWDALEMGAAADVHCYTPAEFERKRVQLRAVRDAAEDGIDLLGDL
;
A
#
# COMPACT_ATOMS: atom_id res chain seq x y z
N MET A 1 24.69 19.00 15.33
CA MET A 1 24.33 18.14 14.18
C MET A 1 24.30 16.70 14.68
N SER A 2 23.12 16.23 15.07
CA SER A 2 22.90 14.84 15.48
C SER A 2 21.95 14.27 14.43
N CYS A 3 22.46 13.36 13.62
CA CYS A 3 21.66 12.57 12.70
C CYS A 3 20.98 11.52 13.57
N VAL A 4 19.73 11.77 13.93
CA VAL A 4 18.87 10.72 14.52
C VAL A 4 18.58 9.78 13.36
N GLU A 5 19.11 8.55 13.41
CA GLU A 5 18.55 7.46 12.59
C GLU A 5 17.07 7.37 12.96
N VAL A 6 16.21 7.87 12.06
CA VAL A 6 14.77 7.72 12.20
C VAL A 6 14.52 6.23 12.04
N ALA A 7 14.28 5.54 13.17
CA ALA A 7 13.80 4.17 13.14
C ALA A 7 12.60 4.12 12.18
N SER A 8 12.66 3.26 11.16
CA SER A 8 11.62 3.07 10.16
C SER A 8 10.25 3.00 10.82
N VAL A 9 9.38 3.97 10.53
CA VAL A 9 7.99 4.01 11.04
C VAL A 9 7.12 2.92 10.39
N ILE A 10 7.65 2.27 9.35
CA ILE A 10 7.02 1.15 8.66
C ILE A 10 7.58 -0.16 9.21
N ASN A 11 6.71 -0.99 9.77
CA ASN A 11 7.05 -2.34 10.21
C ASN A 11 7.22 -3.27 8.99
N ARG A 12 8.42 -3.31 8.39
CA ARG A 12 8.68 -4.11 7.17
C ARG A 12 8.53 -5.62 7.39
N GLY A 13 8.75 -6.10 8.61
CA GLY A 13 8.53 -7.50 8.96
C GLY A 13 7.05 -7.87 8.86
N GLU A 14 6.18 -7.04 9.43
CA GLU A 14 4.74 -7.27 9.30
C GLU A 14 4.21 -7.01 7.89
N LEU A 15 4.71 -5.98 7.19
CA LEU A 15 4.36 -5.72 5.81
C LEU A 15 4.65 -6.92 4.89
N ARG A 16 5.79 -7.60 5.08
CA ARG A 16 6.11 -8.85 4.36
C ARG A 16 5.10 -9.95 4.66
N ARG A 17 4.77 -10.16 5.95
CA ARG A 17 3.78 -11.17 6.36
C ARG A 17 2.38 -10.85 5.82
N TYR A 18 2.01 -9.58 5.74
CA TYR A 18 0.78 -9.13 5.09
C TYR A 18 0.75 -9.54 3.62
N LEU A 19 1.83 -9.27 2.88
CA LEU A 19 1.94 -9.64 1.47
C LEU A 19 1.89 -11.15 1.27
N GLU A 20 2.57 -11.94 2.10
CA GLU A 20 2.49 -13.41 2.08
C GLU A 20 1.04 -13.90 2.26
N ARG A 21 0.29 -13.30 3.18
CA ARG A 21 -1.12 -13.65 3.42
C ARG A 21 -2.02 -13.28 2.23
N VAL A 22 -1.75 -12.17 1.55
CA VAL A 22 -2.51 -11.73 0.37
C VAL A 22 -2.15 -12.59 -0.84
N ASP A 23 -0.85 -12.78 -1.11
CA ASP A 23 -0.33 -13.51 -2.27
C ASP A 23 -0.75 -14.98 -2.25
N GLY A 24 -0.85 -15.59 -1.06
CA GLY A 24 -1.39 -16.93 -0.88
C GLY A 24 -2.86 -17.09 -1.27
N ARG A 25 -3.61 -15.99 -1.50
CA ARG A 25 -5.03 -15.98 -1.89
C ARG A 25 -5.22 -15.54 -3.33
N TRP A 26 -4.55 -14.45 -3.69
CA TRP A 26 -4.53 -13.89 -5.04
C TRP A 26 -3.09 -13.61 -5.38
N ARG A 27 -2.53 -14.41 -6.28
CA ARG A 27 -1.16 -14.24 -6.73
C ARG A 27 -0.98 -12.79 -7.22
N LEU A 28 -0.12 -12.04 -6.56
CA LEU A 28 0.11 -10.63 -6.85
C LEU A 28 1.06 -10.49 -8.03
N GLU A 29 0.71 -9.58 -8.93
CA GLU A 29 1.55 -9.14 -10.05
C GLU A 29 2.20 -7.78 -9.76
N GLY A 30 1.66 -7.04 -8.80
CA GLY A 30 2.22 -5.79 -8.30
C GLY A 30 1.67 -5.45 -6.92
N ALA A 31 2.49 -4.83 -6.08
CA ALA A 31 2.07 -4.33 -4.79
C ALA A 31 2.83 -3.05 -4.46
N LEU A 32 2.11 -1.99 -4.08
CA LEU A 32 2.67 -0.68 -3.78
C LEU A 32 2.20 -0.21 -2.40
N LEU A 33 3.08 0.47 -1.67
CA LEU A 33 2.73 1.18 -0.44
C LEU A 33 3.00 2.66 -0.62
N GLY A 34 1.95 3.46 -0.40
CA GLY A 34 2.03 4.91 -0.24
C GLY A 34 1.35 5.36 1.05
N GLY A 35 0.94 6.62 1.08
CA GLY A 35 0.32 7.25 2.24
C GLY A 35 1.30 8.07 3.07
N ALA A 36 0.77 8.72 4.10
CA ALA A 36 1.51 9.71 4.86
C ALA A 36 2.81 9.17 5.48
N ARG A 37 2.80 7.94 6.01
CA ARG A 37 4.00 7.37 6.65
C ARG A 37 5.10 7.02 5.65
N VAL A 38 4.72 6.64 4.43
CA VAL A 38 5.69 6.44 3.35
C VAL A 38 6.29 7.78 2.95
N ALA A 39 5.45 8.80 2.78
CA ALA A 39 5.94 10.15 2.49
C ALA A 39 6.88 10.69 3.60
N ASP A 40 6.55 10.43 4.87
CA ASP A 40 7.39 10.78 6.02
C ASP A 40 8.75 10.04 5.97
N GLU A 41 8.77 8.73 5.66
CA GLU A 41 9.99 7.93 5.48
C GLU A 41 10.84 8.42 4.28
N CYS A 42 10.19 8.88 3.22
CA CYS A 42 10.83 9.51 2.06
C CYS A 42 11.25 10.98 2.30
N GLY A 43 11.01 11.54 3.48
CA GLY A 43 11.44 12.90 3.85
C GLY A 43 10.58 14.02 3.29
N ALA A 44 9.30 13.77 3.01
CA ALA A 44 8.37 14.79 2.53
C ALA A 44 8.24 15.97 3.52
N PRO A 45 8.07 17.21 3.03
CA PRO A 45 7.83 18.36 3.90
C PRO A 45 6.46 18.27 4.59
N PRO A 46 6.19 19.09 5.62
CA PRO A 46 4.90 19.11 6.30
C PRO A 46 3.71 19.27 5.33
N GLN A 47 2.77 18.34 5.38
CA GLN A 47 1.61 18.29 4.49
C GLN A 47 0.41 18.99 5.15
N ARG A 48 -0.31 19.84 4.40
CA ARG A 48 -1.53 20.52 4.90
C ARG A 48 -2.68 19.54 5.14
N GLU A 49 -2.83 18.56 4.26
CA GLU A 49 -3.76 17.44 4.38
C GLU A 49 -2.92 16.16 4.33
N ARG A 50 -2.89 15.42 5.44
CA ARG A 50 -2.02 14.24 5.58
C ARG A 50 -2.57 13.01 4.84
N GLY A 51 -3.89 12.92 4.66
CA GLY A 51 -4.52 11.75 4.04
C GLY A 51 -4.40 10.47 4.88
N PRO A 52 -4.65 9.29 4.29
CA PRO A 52 -4.46 8.01 4.97
C PRO A 52 -3.01 7.77 5.38
N GLU A 53 -2.80 7.13 6.53
CA GLU A 53 -1.47 6.73 7.02
C GLU A 53 -0.77 5.80 6.03
N PHE A 54 -1.54 4.86 5.50
CA PHE A 54 -1.13 3.89 4.49
C PHE A 54 -2.16 3.81 3.37
N VAL A 55 -1.68 3.83 2.14
CA VAL A 55 -2.43 3.50 0.93
C VAL A 55 -1.78 2.26 0.33
N VAL A 56 -2.47 1.14 0.34
CA VAL A 56 -1.96 -0.13 -0.18
C VAL A 56 -2.63 -0.41 -1.52
N ILE A 57 -1.85 -0.62 -2.56
CA ILE A 57 -2.36 -1.01 -3.88
C ILE A 57 -1.90 -2.42 -4.16
N LEU A 58 -2.86 -3.31 -4.42
CA LEU A 58 -2.64 -4.71 -4.76
C LEU A 58 -3.12 -4.94 -6.19
N VAL A 59 -2.24 -5.45 -7.04
CA VAL A 59 -2.53 -5.72 -8.44
C VAL A 59 -2.49 -7.23 -8.68
N SER A 60 -3.60 -7.78 -9.15
CA SER A 60 -3.70 -9.20 -9.51
C SER A 60 -4.78 -9.43 -10.56
N SER A 61 -4.48 -10.21 -11.60
CA SER A 61 -5.47 -10.66 -12.58
C SER A 61 -6.54 -11.56 -11.96
N ALA A 62 -6.28 -12.17 -10.80
CA ALA A 62 -7.27 -12.99 -10.09
C ALA A 62 -8.47 -12.19 -9.56
N TYR A 63 -8.39 -10.86 -9.56
CA TYR A 63 -9.51 -9.99 -9.23
C TYR A 63 -10.53 -9.86 -10.36
N ASP A 64 -10.24 -10.31 -11.59
CA ASP A 64 -11.18 -10.22 -12.69
C ASP A 64 -12.50 -10.95 -12.38
N GLY A 65 -13.62 -10.29 -12.65
CA GLY A 65 -14.96 -10.79 -12.29
C GLY A 65 -15.32 -10.74 -10.79
N MET A 66 -14.40 -10.42 -9.88
CA MET A 66 -14.69 -10.34 -8.44
C MET A 66 -15.31 -8.98 -8.07
N PRO A 67 -16.34 -8.90 -7.20
CA PRO A 67 -16.89 -7.63 -6.73
C PRO A 67 -15.88 -6.79 -5.95
N TRP A 68 -15.82 -5.48 -6.22
CA TRP A 68 -14.86 -4.56 -5.58
C TRP A 68 -14.89 -4.63 -4.04
N LEU A 69 -16.08 -4.57 -3.44
CA LEU A 69 -16.23 -4.58 -1.98
C LEU A 69 -15.69 -5.87 -1.34
N GLU A 70 -15.83 -7.00 -2.03
CA GLU A 70 -15.29 -8.27 -1.57
C GLU A 70 -13.76 -8.22 -1.54
N ARG A 71 -13.13 -7.73 -2.63
CA ARG A 71 -11.67 -7.62 -2.74
C ARG A 71 -11.08 -6.77 -1.60
N VAL A 72 -11.61 -5.56 -1.40
CA VAL A 72 -11.08 -4.62 -0.40
C VAL A 72 -11.39 -5.06 1.03
N TYR A 73 -12.55 -5.68 1.27
CA TYR A 73 -12.87 -6.22 2.59
C TYR A 73 -11.91 -7.36 2.97
N GLN A 74 -11.73 -8.32 2.06
CA GLN A 74 -10.89 -9.49 2.32
C GLN A 74 -9.41 -9.11 2.45
N ALA A 75 -8.89 -8.24 1.58
CA ALA A 75 -7.52 -7.75 1.66
C ALA A 75 -7.30 -6.81 2.86
N GLY A 76 -8.28 -5.95 3.20
CA GLY A 76 -8.24 -5.12 4.39
C GLY A 76 -8.25 -5.92 5.68
N SER A 77 -9.02 -7.03 5.74
CA SER A 77 -9.09 -7.90 6.92
C SER A 77 -7.76 -8.59 7.27
N LEU A 78 -6.81 -8.64 6.33
CA LEU A 78 -5.48 -9.18 6.54
C LEU A 78 -4.49 -8.20 7.16
N TRP A 79 -4.81 -6.91 7.10
CA TRP A 79 -3.95 -5.87 7.58
C TRP A 79 -3.99 -5.84 9.11
N ASP A 80 -2.83 -5.99 9.74
CA ASP A 80 -2.73 -5.85 11.20
C ASP A 80 -2.43 -4.39 11.56
N ALA A 81 -3.49 -3.63 11.86
CA ALA A 81 -3.36 -2.22 12.20
C ALA A 81 -2.63 -1.98 13.53
N LEU A 82 -2.56 -2.98 14.42
CA LEU A 82 -1.84 -2.87 15.68
C LEU A 82 -0.34 -2.99 15.43
N GLU A 83 0.07 -4.00 14.68
CA GLU A 83 1.49 -4.23 14.31
C GLU A 83 2.01 -3.18 13.32
N MET A 84 1.16 -2.69 12.40
CA MET A 84 1.50 -1.61 11.47
C MET A 84 1.34 -0.22 12.09
N GLY A 85 0.66 -0.11 13.24
CA GLY A 85 0.43 1.13 13.98
C GLY A 85 -0.59 2.09 13.37
N ALA A 86 -1.25 1.73 12.28
CA ALA A 86 -2.38 2.45 11.69
C ALA A 86 -3.16 1.55 10.72
N ALA A 87 -4.40 1.92 10.39
CA ALA A 87 -5.18 1.27 9.34
C ALA A 87 -4.64 1.62 7.94
N ALA A 88 -4.89 0.73 6.98
CA ALA A 88 -4.62 0.96 5.57
C ALA A 88 -5.90 1.23 4.78
N ASP A 89 -5.83 2.16 3.83
CA ASP A 89 -6.78 2.27 2.73
C ASP A 89 -6.31 1.33 1.61
N VAL A 90 -7.07 0.26 1.35
CA VAL A 90 -6.65 -0.84 0.47
C VAL A 90 -7.38 -0.78 -0.86
N HIS A 91 -6.62 -0.82 -1.94
CA HIS A 91 -7.09 -0.80 -3.31
C HIS A 91 -6.70 -2.08 -4.04
N CYS A 92 -7.67 -2.80 -4.62
CA CYS A 92 -7.45 -4.09 -5.28
C CYS A 92 -7.85 -4.05 -6.76
N TYR A 93 -6.87 -4.01 -7.66
CA TYR A 93 -7.08 -3.81 -9.09
C TYR A 93 -6.59 -4.97 -9.94
N THR A 94 -7.28 -5.27 -11.04
CA THR A 94 -6.63 -5.97 -12.15
C THR A 94 -5.56 -5.06 -12.78
N PRO A 95 -4.57 -5.60 -13.53
CA PRO A 95 -3.57 -4.77 -14.20
C PRO A 95 -4.19 -3.66 -15.07
N ALA A 96 -5.23 -3.99 -15.83
CA ALA A 96 -5.93 -3.00 -16.67
C ALA A 96 -6.69 -1.94 -15.86
N GLU A 97 -7.27 -2.31 -14.71
CA GLU A 97 -7.90 -1.35 -13.79
C GLU A 97 -6.85 -0.40 -13.19
N PHE A 98 -5.70 -0.93 -12.77
CA PHE A 98 -4.63 -0.15 -12.16
C PHE A 98 -4.12 0.94 -13.11
N GLU A 99 -3.84 0.61 -14.38
CA GLU A 99 -3.39 1.59 -15.38
C GLU A 99 -4.40 2.72 -15.61
N ARG A 100 -5.70 2.46 -15.47
CA ARG A 100 -6.71 3.54 -15.52
C ARG A 100 -6.71 4.34 -14.22
N LYS A 101 -6.60 3.67 -13.07
CA LYS A 101 -6.75 4.30 -11.75
C LYS A 101 -5.55 5.16 -11.34
N ARG A 102 -4.34 4.82 -11.75
CA ARG A 102 -3.15 5.69 -11.59
C ARG A 102 -3.29 7.04 -12.29
N VAL A 103 -4.14 7.16 -13.31
CA VAL A 103 -4.42 8.44 -13.97
C VAL A 103 -5.57 9.19 -13.29
N GLN A 104 -6.59 8.45 -12.83
CA GLN A 104 -7.83 9.01 -12.31
C GLN A 104 -7.77 9.41 -10.83
N LEU A 105 -7.03 8.65 -10.01
CA LEU A 105 -7.06 8.78 -8.56
C LEU A 105 -5.70 9.25 -8.07
N ARG A 106 -5.68 10.41 -7.41
CA ARG A 106 -4.45 11.01 -6.88
C ARG A 106 -3.71 10.06 -5.93
N ALA A 107 -4.39 9.44 -4.97
CA ALA A 107 -3.75 8.51 -4.03
C ALA A 107 -3.09 7.31 -4.73
N VAL A 108 -3.70 6.80 -5.81
CA VAL A 108 -3.14 5.70 -6.60
C VAL A 108 -1.93 6.15 -7.41
N ARG A 109 -1.99 7.37 -7.96
CA ARG A 109 -0.86 7.97 -8.67
C ARG A 109 0.33 8.21 -7.75
N ASP A 110 0.09 8.92 -6.63
CA ASP A 110 1.13 9.31 -5.68
C ASP A 110 1.85 8.04 -5.14
N ALA A 111 1.12 6.96 -4.84
CA ALA A 111 1.73 5.69 -4.45
C ALA A 111 2.47 4.95 -5.58
N ALA A 112 2.12 5.17 -6.85
CA ALA A 112 2.80 4.57 -7.99
C ALA A 112 4.04 5.36 -8.45
N GLU A 113 4.09 6.66 -8.17
CA GLU A 113 5.19 7.54 -8.54
C GLU A 113 6.23 7.66 -7.41
N ASP A 114 5.76 7.81 -6.16
CA ASP A 114 6.61 8.12 -5.01
C ASP A 114 6.56 7.04 -3.90
N GLY A 115 5.76 6.00 -4.08
CA GLY A 115 5.61 4.91 -3.10
C GLY A 115 6.74 3.88 -3.15
N ILE A 116 6.62 2.86 -2.29
CA ILE A 116 7.55 1.73 -2.23
C ILE A 116 7.00 0.57 -3.07
N ASP A 117 7.83 -0.01 -3.95
CA ASP A 117 7.52 -1.26 -4.63
C ASP A 117 7.71 -2.43 -3.67
N LEU A 118 6.61 -3.02 -3.25
CA LEU A 118 6.61 -4.06 -2.23
C LEU A 118 7.05 -5.43 -2.72
N LEU A 119 7.08 -5.66 -4.04
CA LEU A 119 7.58 -6.92 -4.61
C LEU A 119 9.05 -6.79 -5.04
N GLY A 120 9.52 -5.57 -5.31
CA GLY A 120 10.91 -5.27 -5.67
C GLY A 120 11.82 -4.94 -4.48
N ASP A 121 11.30 -4.26 -3.46
CA ASP A 121 12.10 -3.62 -2.39
C ASP A 121 11.98 -4.30 -1.01
N LEU A 122 11.29 -5.45 -0.89
CA LEU A 122 11.11 -6.20 0.36
C LEU A 122 11.67 -7.63 0.32
#